data_AF-J5WNH5-F1
#
_entry.id   AF-J5WNH5-F1
#
_cell.length_a   1.000
_cell.length_b   1.000
_cell.length_c   1.000
_cell.angle_alpha   90.00
_cell.angle_beta   90.00
_cell.angle_gamma   90.00
#
_symmetry.space_group_name_H-M   'P 1'
#
loop_
_entity.id
_entity.type
_entity.pdbx_description
1 polymer ?
#
loop_
_entity_poly.entity_id
_entity_poly.type
_entity_poly.pdbx_seq_one_letter_code
_entity_poly.pdbx_strand_id
1 'polypeptide(L)'
;MKVNEKTKWFGDAVPQKGSFICWKVGANHRVIQLLVPADAGRAEFAKVLSITNSERTQDFTWETAMVDHDFVYEVGKTVYPDNGFSAYGWMDDSPGLHFFMDRDMAEAFGTGNY
;
A
#
# COMPACT_ATOMS: atom_id res chain seq x y z
N MET A 1 -20.56 -13.54 2.46
CA MET A 1 -19.34 -13.49 3.29
C MET A 1 -19.65 -12.68 4.55
N LYS A 2 -19.39 -13.21 5.74
CA LYS A 2 -19.65 -12.51 7.01
C LYS A 2 -18.51 -11.53 7.27
N VAL A 3 -18.81 -10.24 7.20
CA VAL A 3 -17.94 -9.15 7.63
C VAL A 3 -17.87 -9.21 9.16
N ASN A 4 -16.66 -9.23 9.72
CA ASN A 4 -16.43 -9.14 11.16
C ASN A 4 -16.54 -7.65 11.56
N GLU A 5 -17.20 -7.34 12.69
CA GLU A 5 -17.36 -5.97 13.19
C GLU A 5 -16.04 -5.21 13.39
N LYS A 6 -14.91 -5.94 13.52
CA LYS A 6 -13.56 -5.38 13.59
C LYS A 6 -12.97 -4.95 12.25
N THR A 7 -13.55 -5.36 11.12
CA THR A 7 -12.97 -5.14 9.78
C THR A 7 -13.93 -4.52 8.75
N LYS A 8 -15.08 -4.07 9.25
CA LYS A 8 -16.12 -3.36 8.47
C LYS A 8 -15.66 -2.06 7.78
N TRP A 9 -14.51 -1.50 8.16
CA TRP A 9 -14.03 -0.23 7.61
C TRP A 9 -13.08 -0.39 6.41
N PHE A 10 -12.56 -1.60 6.16
CA PHE A 10 -11.52 -1.83 5.13
C PHE A 10 -12.06 -2.45 3.83
N GLY A 11 -13.11 -3.27 3.91
CA GLY A 11 -13.67 -3.99 2.75
C GLY A 11 -14.41 -3.11 1.73
N ASP A 12 -14.99 -1.98 2.18
CA ASP A 12 -15.73 -1.04 1.33
C ASP A 12 -14.85 0.10 0.77
N ALA A 13 -13.61 0.24 1.26
CA ALA A 13 -12.73 1.35 0.92
C ALA A 13 -11.97 1.16 -0.40
N VAL A 14 -11.80 -0.08 -0.86
CA VAL A 14 -11.11 -0.39 -2.12
C VAL A 14 -12.10 -0.32 -3.28
N PRO A 15 -11.92 0.60 -4.24
CA PRO A 15 -12.79 0.68 -5.40
C PRO A 15 -12.83 -0.67 -6.14
N GLN A 16 -14.03 -1.23 -6.32
CA GLN A 16 -14.18 -2.50 -7.04
C GLN A 16 -13.96 -2.35 -8.56
N LYS A 17 -13.87 -1.10 -9.05
CA LYS A 17 -13.65 -0.74 -10.45
C LYS A 17 -12.85 0.56 -10.50
N GLY A 18 -12.00 0.68 -11.53
CA GLY A 18 -11.23 1.88 -11.80
C GLY A 18 -9.86 1.87 -11.11
N SER A 19 -8.95 2.71 -11.59
CA SER A 19 -7.64 2.89 -10.98
C SER A 19 -7.74 3.79 -9.76
N PHE A 20 -6.99 3.48 -8.71
CA PHE A 20 -6.98 4.29 -7.50
C PHE A 20 -5.56 4.51 -6.96
N ILE A 21 -5.40 5.60 -6.22
CA ILE A 21 -4.18 5.92 -5.50
C ILE A 21 -4.30 5.37 -4.09
N CYS A 22 -3.22 4.75 -3.61
CA CYS A 22 -3.06 4.37 -2.23
C CYS A 22 -1.65 4.70 -1.74
N TRP A 23 -1.47 4.64 -0.42
CA TRP A 23 -0.24 5.03 0.26
C TRP A 23 0.26 3.90 1.14
N LYS A 24 1.58 3.81 1.28
CA LYS A 24 2.22 2.87 2.19
C LYS A 24 3.41 3.53 2.87
N VAL A 25 3.72 3.12 4.10
CA VAL A 25 4.95 3.51 4.75
C VAL A 25 6.00 2.42 4.59
N GLY A 26 7.19 2.81 4.15
CA GLY A 26 8.37 1.95 4.03
C GLY A 26 9.23 1.97 5.29
N ALA A 27 10.30 1.16 5.30
CA ALA A 27 11.16 0.96 6.45
C ALA A 27 11.76 2.25 7.02
N ASN A 28 12.13 3.20 6.17
CA ASN A 28 12.74 4.47 6.60
C ASN A 28 11.70 5.57 6.95
N HIS A 29 10.48 5.18 7.34
CA HIS A 29 9.35 6.10 7.57
C HIS A 29 9.02 7.00 6.37
N ARG A 30 9.35 6.51 5.16
CA ARG A 30 9.02 7.20 3.91
C ARG A 30 7.65 6.78 3.43
N VAL A 31 6.94 7.73 2.83
CA VAL A 31 5.61 7.53 2.29
C VAL A 31 5.73 7.21 0.80
N ILE A 32 5.29 6.01 0.44
CA ILE A 32 5.26 5.48 -0.91
C ILE A 32 3.86 5.71 -1.47
N GLN A 33 3.76 6.40 -2.60
CA GLN A 33 2.53 6.57 -3.35
C GLN A 33 2.43 5.49 -4.42
N LEU A 34 1.33 4.76 -4.42
CA LEU A 34 1.05 3.65 -5.30
C LEU A 34 -0.19 3.95 -6.16
N LEU A 35 -0.13 3.56 -7.43
CA LEU A 35 -1.26 3.51 -8.33
C LEU A 35 -1.63 2.05 -8.54
N VAL A 36 -2.81 1.65 -8.09
CA VAL A 36 -3.40 0.37 -8.46
C VAL A 36 -4.23 0.62 -9.73
N PRO A 37 -3.83 0.10 -10.89
CA PRO A 37 -4.57 0.32 -12.12
C PRO A 37 -5.85 -0.51 -12.17
N ALA A 38 -6.80 -0.10 -13.00
CA ALA A 38 -8.15 -0.67 -13.04
C ALA A 38 -8.18 -2.16 -13.47
N ASP A 39 -7.15 -2.60 -14.18
CA ASP A 39 -6.92 -3.96 -14.66
C ASP A 39 -6.18 -4.83 -13.64
N ALA A 40 -5.62 -4.26 -12.57
CA ALA A 40 -4.96 -4.99 -11.49
C ALA A 40 -5.92 -5.70 -10.52
N GLY A 41 -7.14 -6.03 -10.97
CA GLY A 41 -8.15 -6.69 -10.16
C GLY A 41 -8.35 -5.99 -8.81
N ARG A 42 -8.13 -6.72 -7.71
CA ARG A 42 -8.15 -6.20 -6.32
C ARG A 42 -6.73 -5.91 -5.81
N ALA A 43 -5.94 -5.13 -6.56
CA ALA A 43 -4.54 -4.79 -6.25
C ALA A 43 -3.54 -5.94 -6.40
N GLU A 44 -3.64 -6.70 -7.49
CA GLU A 44 -2.66 -7.73 -7.89
C GLU A 44 -1.28 -7.14 -8.21
N PHE A 45 -1.24 -5.86 -8.59
CA PHE A 45 -0.02 -5.11 -8.79
C PHE A 45 -0.29 -3.61 -8.60
N ALA A 46 0.76 -2.87 -8.28
CA ALA A 46 0.69 -1.42 -8.17
C ALA A 46 1.92 -0.78 -8.80
N LYS A 47 1.75 0.37 -9.42
CA LYS A 47 2.85 1.19 -9.92
C LYS A 47 3.27 2.19 -8.84
N VAL A 48 4.56 2.24 -8.54
CA VAL A 48 5.13 3.24 -7.64
C VAL A 48 5.18 4.57 -8.38
N LEU A 49 4.49 5.57 -7.86
CA LEU A 49 4.43 6.91 -8.45
C LEU A 49 5.47 7.85 -7.86
N SER A 50 5.60 7.85 -6.53
CA SER A 50 6.52 8.72 -5.80
C SER A 50 6.86 8.10 -4.45
N ILE A 51 8.01 8.50 -3.91
CA ILE A 51 8.42 8.15 -2.56
C ILE A 51 8.92 9.44 -1.91
N THR A 52 8.29 9.87 -0.84
CA THR A 52 8.63 11.14 -0.15
C THR A 52 8.82 10.91 1.34
N ASN A 53 9.46 11.85 2.02
CA ASN A 53 9.31 11.96 3.48
C ASN A 53 7.88 12.42 3.85
N SER A 54 7.57 12.43 5.16
CA SER A 54 6.26 12.85 5.66
C SER A 54 5.90 14.27 5.22
N GLU A 55 6.88 15.19 5.33
CA GLU A 55 6.72 16.61 5.00
C GLU A 55 6.64 16.91 3.49
N ARG A 56 6.83 15.91 2.62
CA ARG A 56 6.92 16.07 1.16
C ARG A 56 7.99 17.06 0.70
N THR A 57 9.04 17.24 1.50
CA THR A 57 10.17 18.14 1.21
C THR A 57 11.33 17.43 0.53
N GLN A 58 11.35 16.10 0.57
CA GLN A 58 12.40 15.29 -0.04
C GLN A 58 11.81 14.10 -0.80
N ASP A 59 12.24 13.96 -2.04
CA ASP A 59 11.93 12.82 -2.91
C ASP A 59 13.03 11.76 -2.85
N PHE A 60 12.62 10.51 -3.02
CA PHE A 60 13.49 9.34 -3.04
C PHE A 60 13.17 8.48 -4.25
N THR A 61 14.17 7.74 -4.73
CA THR A 61 14.02 6.87 -5.91
C THR A 61 13.61 5.45 -5.52
N TRP A 62 13.89 5.02 -4.29
CA TRP A 62 13.57 3.68 -3.80
C TRP A 62 13.34 3.63 -2.29
N GLU A 63 12.66 2.58 -1.83
CA GLU A 63 12.40 2.27 -0.42
C GLU A 63 12.13 0.76 -0.25
N THR A 64 12.31 0.20 0.95
CA THR A 64 11.90 -1.19 1.24
C THR A 64 10.61 -1.25 2.06
N ALA A 65 9.91 -2.38 2.05
CA ALA A 65 8.79 -2.55 2.97
C ALA A 65 9.27 -2.54 4.43
N MET A 66 8.37 -2.16 5.35
CA MET A 66 8.69 -2.11 6.80
C MET A 66 9.01 -3.48 7.40
N VAL A 67 8.35 -4.53 6.92
CA VAL A 67 8.45 -5.89 7.47
C VAL A 67 9.37 -6.77 6.62
N ASP A 68 9.31 -6.58 5.30
CA ASP A 68 10.11 -7.32 4.33
C ASP A 68 11.12 -6.39 3.66
N HIS A 69 12.37 -6.47 4.09
CA HIS A 69 13.44 -5.62 3.55
C HIS A 69 13.93 -6.07 2.17
N ASP A 70 13.59 -7.28 1.73
CA ASP A 70 13.89 -7.76 0.38
C ASP A 70 12.87 -7.22 -0.63
N PHE A 71 11.68 -6.80 -0.16
CA PHE A 71 10.67 -6.14 -0.98
C PHE A 71 11.01 -4.66 -1.23
N VAL A 72 11.43 -4.35 -2.46
CA VAL A 72 11.84 -3.01 -2.88
C VAL A 72 10.77 -2.30 -3.72
N TYR A 73 10.41 -1.08 -3.33
CA TYR A 73 9.65 -0.14 -4.14
C TYR A 73 10.63 0.80 -4.85
N GLU A 74 10.54 0.89 -6.17
CA GLU A 74 11.33 1.84 -6.98
C GLU A 74 10.38 2.71 -7.81
N VAL A 75 10.59 4.03 -7.78
CA VAL A 75 9.74 4.99 -8.49
C VAL A 75 9.67 4.65 -9.99
N GLY A 76 8.45 4.56 -10.50
CA GLY A 76 8.16 4.22 -11.90
C GLY A 76 8.05 2.72 -12.18
N LYS A 77 8.45 1.84 -11.25
CA LYS A 77 8.30 0.38 -11.38
C LYS A 77 6.93 -0.09 -10.93
N THR A 78 6.52 -1.23 -11.47
CA THR A 78 5.36 -1.98 -11.00
C THR A 78 5.84 -3.03 -10.01
N VAL A 79 5.23 -3.06 -8.83
CA VAL A 79 5.48 -4.05 -7.78
C VAL A 79 4.35 -5.07 -7.74
N TYR A 80 4.72 -6.31 -7.44
CA TYR A 80 3.81 -7.45 -7.29
C TYR A 80 4.00 -8.01 -5.88
N PRO A 81 2.93 -8.28 -5.11
CA PRO A 81 3.05 -8.89 -3.79
C PRO A 81 3.62 -10.32 -3.90
N ASP A 82 4.60 -10.66 -3.05
CA ASP A 82 5.43 -11.88 -3.20
C ASP A 82 4.66 -13.20 -3.04
N ASN A 83 3.54 -13.22 -2.32
CA ASN A 83 2.72 -14.43 -2.12
C ASN A 83 1.47 -14.53 -3.00
N GLY A 84 1.36 -13.69 -4.03
CA GLY A 84 0.19 -13.68 -4.90
C GLY A 84 -1.10 -13.23 -4.20
N PHE A 85 -2.18 -13.16 -4.98
CA PHE A 85 -3.47 -12.67 -4.50
C PHE A 85 -4.29 -13.79 -3.87
N SER A 86 -4.60 -13.67 -2.58
CA SER A 86 -5.60 -14.50 -1.92
C SER A 86 -7.01 -14.08 -2.37
N ALA A 87 -7.72 -14.97 -3.07
CA ALA A 87 -9.15 -14.80 -3.42
C ALA A 87 -10.06 -14.60 -2.18
N TYR A 88 -9.53 -14.87 -0.99
CA TYR A 88 -10.16 -14.58 0.29
C TYR A 88 -9.67 -13.26 0.87
N GLY A 89 -9.65 -12.19 0.08
CA GLY A 89 -9.94 -10.80 0.47
C GLY A 89 -9.47 -10.31 1.84
N TRP A 90 -8.26 -10.68 2.28
CA TRP A 90 -7.68 -10.22 3.53
C TRP A 90 -6.26 -9.74 3.33
N MET A 91 -6.04 -8.57 3.93
CA MET A 91 -4.95 -7.63 3.77
C MET A 91 -3.74 -7.97 4.67
N ASP A 92 -3.62 -9.22 5.13
CA ASP A 92 -2.59 -9.65 6.12
C ASP A 92 -1.67 -10.76 5.61
N ASP A 93 -1.99 -11.40 4.48
CA ASP A 93 -1.24 -12.56 3.93
C ASP A 93 -0.49 -12.26 2.62
N SER A 94 -0.49 -11.01 2.16
CA SER A 94 0.36 -10.55 1.06
C SER A 94 1.50 -9.71 1.64
N PRO A 95 2.59 -10.34 2.15
CA PRO A 95 3.79 -9.61 2.51
C PRO A 95 4.18 -8.72 1.32
N GLY A 96 4.20 -7.41 1.55
CA GLY A 96 4.57 -6.43 0.54
C GLY A 96 3.47 -5.48 0.01
N LEU A 97 2.17 -5.67 0.26
CA LEU A 97 1.16 -4.70 -0.25
C LEU A 97 0.02 -4.35 0.72
N HIS A 98 0.37 -4.00 1.95
CA HIS A 98 -0.56 -3.31 2.86
C HIS A 98 -0.57 -1.82 2.55
N PHE A 99 -1.72 -1.25 2.22
CA PHE A 99 -1.84 0.15 1.83
C PHE A 99 -3.00 0.85 2.54
N PHE A 100 -2.90 2.16 2.64
CA PHE A 100 -3.91 3.08 3.14
C PHE A 100 -4.53 3.84 1.97
N MET A 101 -5.83 4.10 2.04
CA MET A 101 -6.52 4.97 1.07
C MET A 101 -6.36 6.45 1.39
N ASP A 102 -5.77 6.77 2.54
CA ASP A 102 -5.48 8.12 2.98
C ASP A 102 -4.00 8.18 3.39
N ARG A 103 -3.33 9.24 2.96
CA ARG A 103 -1.91 9.45 3.25
C ARG A 103 -1.69 9.78 4.73
N ASP A 104 -2.54 10.61 5.32
CA ASP A 104 -2.37 11.08 6.70
C ASP A 104 -2.54 9.90 7.66
N MET A 105 -3.43 8.96 7.33
CA MET A 105 -3.52 7.67 8.05
C MET A 105 -2.25 6.83 7.91
N ALA A 106 -1.66 6.78 6.72
CA ALA A 106 -0.38 6.08 6.52
C ALA A 106 0.71 6.70 7.39
N GLU A 107 0.82 8.03 7.41
CA GLU A 107 1.83 8.76 8.20
C GLU A 107 1.63 8.59 9.71
N ALA A 108 0.39 8.70 10.18
CA ALA A 108 0.06 8.43 11.58
C ALA A 108 0.48 7.01 11.97
N PHE A 109 0.21 6.04 11.09
CA PHE A 109 0.64 4.66 11.31
C PHE A 109 2.16 4.51 11.37
N GLY A 110 2.86 5.13 10.42
CA GLY A 110 4.32 5.06 10.35
C GLY A 110 5.05 5.75 11.50
N THR A 111 4.41 6.73 12.15
CA THR A 111 5.01 7.50 13.26
C THR A 111 4.62 6.98 14.64
N GLY A 112 3.72 5.99 14.73
CA GLY A 112 3.25 5.44 16.00
C GLY A 112 2.20 6.30 16.71
N ASN A 113 1.64 7.31 16.04
CA ASN A 113 0.68 8.26 16.61
C ASN A 113 -0.77 7.85 16.29
N TYR A 114 -1.21 6.71 16.82
CA TYR A 114 -2.59 6.20 16.67
C TYR A 114 -3.46 6.50 17.90
#